data_AF-A0A9W8XXZ9-F1
#
_entry.id   AF-A0A9W8XXZ9-F1
#
_cell.length_a   1.000
_cell.length_b   1.000
_cell.length_c   1.000
_cell.angle_alpha   90.00
_cell.angle_beta   90.00
_cell.angle_gamma   90.00
#
_symmetry.space_group_name_H-M   'P 1'
#
loop_
_entity.id
_entity.type
_entity.pdbx_description
1 polymer ?
#
loop_
_entity_poly.entity_id
_entity_poly.type
_entity_poly.pdbx_seq_one_letter_code
_entity_poly.pdbx_strand_id
1 'polypeptide(L)'
;MSIGSCWFFGWIICIVIAACMTRDTESLLGSPFGQPMAQIYYDALGKNGALGFMSLLFIVQFLMGLSILVAVSRQSWAFSRDGALPFSSFFRRVSPRLFIPIRAVWGCVLVACVLGLLCLIAPAAASALFSLAVAANNVAWGTPILCRLIWGQKKVQARANARKWFTGPRITLSEEILTEEQQNAIREEGLQIESVPATPESVHAGAEKGDHIETKI
;
A
#
# COMPACT_ATOMS: atom_id res chain seq x y z
N MET A 1 -5.13 7.79 13.11
CA MET A 1 -4.20 7.52 14.23
C MET A 1 -2.74 7.42 13.77
N SER A 2 -2.42 6.69 12.69
CA SER A 2 -1.03 6.54 12.20
C SER A 2 -0.29 7.86 11.90
N ILE A 3 -0.92 8.84 11.22
CA ILE A 3 -0.26 10.11 10.87
C ILE A 3 0.28 10.85 12.11
N GLY A 4 -0.49 10.85 13.21
CA GLY A 4 -0.10 11.54 14.45
C GLY A 4 1.05 10.84 15.15
N SER A 5 1.04 9.49 15.15
CA SER A 5 2.14 8.69 15.69
C SER A 5 3.43 8.93 14.91
N CYS A 6 3.38 8.96 13.57
CA CYS A 6 4.57 9.24 12.76
C CYS A 6 5.16 10.63 13.04
N TRP A 7 4.31 11.64 13.21
CA TRP A 7 4.76 13.00 13.52
C TRP A 7 5.43 13.06 14.90
N PHE A 8 4.81 12.45 15.92
CA PHE A 8 5.35 12.43 17.27
C PHE A 8 6.68 11.68 17.38
N PHE A 9 6.75 10.46 16.84
CA PHE A 9 8.00 9.69 16.82
C PHE A 9 9.08 10.37 15.97
N GLY A 10 8.72 10.95 14.83
CA GLY A 10 9.66 11.70 13.99
C GLY A 10 10.24 12.91 14.72
N TRP A 11 9.41 13.66 15.45
CA TRP A 11 9.85 14.81 16.24
C TRP A 11 10.84 14.41 17.35
N ILE A 12 10.54 13.32 18.09
CA ILE A 12 11.45 12.79 19.12
C ILE A 12 12.79 12.38 18.50
N ILE A 13 12.77 11.65 17.39
CA ILE A 13 13.98 11.20 16.70
C ILE A 13 14.83 12.40 16.27
N CYS A 14 14.21 13.46 15.74
CA CYS A 14 14.92 14.69 15.37
C CYS A 14 15.61 15.36 16.58
N ILE A 15 14.95 15.41 17.74
CA ILE A 15 15.55 15.96 18.97
C ILE A 15 16.75 15.13 19.42
N VAL A 16 16.62 13.81 19.42
CA VAL A 16 17.71 12.91 19.81
C VAL A 16 18.91 13.07 18.88
N ILE A 17 18.68 13.10 17.56
CA ILE A 17 19.75 13.30 16.58
C ILE A 17 20.41 14.68 16.77
N ALA A 18 19.63 15.74 16.97
CA ALA A 18 20.17 17.08 17.20
C ALA A 18 20.99 17.18 18.50
N ALA A 19 20.58 16.46 19.55
CA ALA A 19 21.32 16.40 20.81
C ALA A 19 22.63 15.58 20.71
N CYS A 20 22.65 14.55 19.86
CA CYS A 20 23.82 13.71 19.61
C CYS A 20 24.79 14.30 18.56
N MET A 21 24.40 15.36 17.85
CA MET A 21 25.20 15.98 16.81
C MET A 21 26.33 16.84 17.41
N THR A 22 27.57 16.61 16.97
CA THR A 22 28.72 17.43 17.34
C THR A 22 28.54 18.88 16.86
N ARG A 23 29.03 19.87 17.63
CA ARG A 23 28.88 21.31 17.32
C ARG A 23 29.63 21.76 16.07
N ASP A 24 30.53 20.94 15.54
CA ASP A 24 31.34 21.24 14.36
C ASP A 24 30.66 20.68 13.09
N THR A 25 29.83 21.51 12.47
CA THR A 25 29.03 21.14 11.29
C THR A 25 29.85 21.02 10.01
N GLU A 26 30.99 21.72 9.92
CA GLU A 26 31.90 21.62 8.77
C GLU A 26 32.58 20.25 8.74
N SER A 27 32.97 19.72 9.90
CA SER A 27 33.53 18.37 10.01
C SER A 27 32.53 17.25 9.62
N LEU A 28 31.24 17.47 9.87
CA LEU A 28 30.16 16.52 9.55
C LEU A 28 29.82 16.51 8.06
N LEU A 29 29.87 17.68 7.40
CA LEU A 29 29.61 17.81 5.97
C LEU A 29 30.82 17.37 5.12
N GLY A 30 32.04 17.55 5.64
CA GLY A 30 33.28 17.05 5.03
C GLY A 30 33.64 15.61 5.41
N SER A 31 32.73 14.89 6.07
CA SER A 31 32.95 13.54 6.58
C SER A 31 33.41 12.57 5.47
N PRO A 32 34.43 11.71 5.75
CA PRO A 32 34.93 10.73 4.79
C PRO A 32 33.89 9.65 4.42
N PHE A 33 32.77 9.55 5.14
CA PHE A 33 31.69 8.61 4.81
C PHE A 33 30.72 9.15 3.74
N GLY A 34 30.79 10.43 3.36
CA GLY A 34 29.92 11.04 2.34
C GLY A 34 28.43 11.13 2.73
N GLN A 35 28.05 10.65 3.92
CA GLN A 35 26.71 10.76 4.49
C GLN A 35 26.78 11.22 5.96
N PRO A 36 26.22 12.40 6.30
CA PRO A 36 26.35 12.98 7.64
C PRO A 36 25.68 12.14 8.73
N MET A 37 24.62 11.39 8.40
CA MET A 37 23.95 10.51 9.36
C MET A 37 24.84 9.37 9.83
N ALA A 38 25.73 8.86 8.97
CA ALA A 38 26.64 7.78 9.33
C ALA A 38 27.70 8.25 10.33
N GLN A 39 28.17 9.48 10.16
CA GLN A 39 29.10 10.13 11.09
C GLN A 39 28.46 10.32 12.46
N ILE A 40 27.19 10.77 12.53
CA ILE A 40 26.48 10.96 13.80
C ILE A 40 26.35 9.64 14.58
N TYR A 41 26.04 8.52 13.91
CA TYR A 41 25.99 7.22 14.59
C TYR A 41 27.36 6.74 15.05
N TYR A 42 28.40 7.01 14.27
CA TYR A 42 29.78 6.71 14.64
C TYR A 42 30.22 7.50 15.87
N ASP A 43 29.92 8.80 15.91
CA ASP A 43 30.28 9.69 17.01
C ASP A 43 29.50 9.35 18.30
N ALA A 44 28.23 8.95 18.18
CA ALA A 44 27.39 8.63 19.32
C ALA A 44 27.59 7.21 19.89
N LEU A 45 27.80 6.19 19.05
CA LEU A 45 27.87 4.77 19.46
C LEU A 45 29.28 4.15 19.36
N GLY A 46 30.23 4.85 18.76
CA GLY A 46 31.54 4.30 18.41
C GLY A 46 31.49 3.30 17.25
N LYS A 47 32.67 2.81 16.83
CA LYS A 47 32.84 1.99 15.61
C LYS A 47 31.97 0.73 15.57
N ASN A 48 31.96 -0.07 16.63
CA ASN A 48 31.25 -1.36 16.66
C ASN A 48 29.73 -1.16 16.76
N GLY A 49 29.29 -0.19 17.55
CA GLY A 49 27.87 0.13 17.71
C GLY A 49 27.26 0.73 16.45
N ALA A 50 27.98 1.64 15.78
CA ALA A 50 27.54 2.23 14.52
C ALA A 50 27.40 1.20 13.40
N LEU A 51 28.33 0.25 13.30
CA LEU A 51 28.27 -0.83 12.31
C LEU A 51 27.07 -1.76 12.57
N GLY A 52 26.82 -2.10 13.84
CA GLY A 52 25.63 -2.87 14.24
C GLY A 52 24.33 -2.14 13.91
N PHE A 53 24.24 -0.84 14.22
CA PHE A 53 23.06 -0.03 13.94
C PHE A 53 22.81 0.12 12.43
N MET A 54 23.86 0.37 11.64
CA MET A 54 23.75 0.48 10.18
C MET A 54 23.32 -0.82 9.51
N SER A 55 23.81 -1.97 9.98
CA SER A 55 23.37 -3.26 9.45
C SER A 55 21.89 -3.54 9.76
N LEU A 56 21.43 -3.17 10.96
CA LEU A 56 20.00 -3.24 11.31
C LEU A 56 19.15 -2.34 10.40
N LEU A 57 19.58 -1.09 10.18
CA LEU A 57 18.88 -0.16 9.28
C LEU A 57 18.78 -0.69 7.85
N PHE A 58 19.85 -1.34 7.36
CA PHE A 58 19.83 -1.97 6.04
C PHE A 58 18.78 -3.08 5.92
N ILE A 59 18.66 -3.94 6.95
CA ILE A 59 17.64 -5.01 6.99
C ILE A 59 16.23 -4.42 7.00
N VAL A 60 15.98 -3.40 7.84
CA VAL A 60 14.69 -2.72 7.92
C VAL A 60 14.34 -2.06 6.58
N GLN A 61 15.31 -1.40 5.94
CA GLN A 61 15.12 -0.75 4.65
C GLN A 61 14.81 -1.76 3.54
N PHE A 62 15.43 -2.94 3.57
CA PHE A 62 15.14 -4.03 2.64
C PHE A 62 13.70 -4.56 2.80
N LEU A 63 13.26 -4.81 4.04
CA LEU A 63 11.89 -5.25 4.32
C LEU A 63 10.84 -4.20 3.89
N MET A 64 11.14 -2.92 4.13
CA MET A 64 10.30 -1.81 3.68
C MET A 64 10.20 -1.77 2.14
N GLY A 65 11.32 -1.97 1.43
CA GLY A 65 11.34 -2.07 -0.03
C GLY A 65 10.48 -3.22 -0.57
N LEU A 66 10.55 -4.41 0.04
CA LEU A 66 9.70 -5.55 -0.32
C LEU A 66 8.22 -5.24 -0.13
N SER A 67 7.85 -4.57 0.96
CA SER A 67 6.46 -4.17 1.24
C SER A 67 5.92 -3.21 0.18
N ILE A 68 6.72 -2.20 -0.20
CA ILE A 68 6.36 -1.24 -1.25
C ILE A 68 6.23 -1.96 -2.60
N LEU A 69 7.13 -2.90 -2.92
CA LEU A 69 7.07 -3.67 -4.16
C LEU A 69 5.74 -4.44 -4.29
N VAL A 70 5.27 -5.04 -3.19
CA VAL A 70 3.97 -5.71 -3.16
C VAL A 70 2.84 -4.71 -3.40
N ALA A 71 2.87 -3.53 -2.76
CA ALA A 71 1.84 -2.52 -2.93
C ALA A 71 1.78 -1.95 -4.38
N VAL A 72 2.93 -1.57 -4.95
CA VAL A 72 3.00 -1.00 -6.31
C VAL A 72 2.59 -1.99 -7.39
N SER A 73 2.83 -3.30 -7.18
CA SER A 73 2.39 -4.32 -8.12
C SER A 73 0.86 -4.38 -8.25
N ARG A 74 0.13 -4.18 -7.14
CA ARG A 74 -1.34 -4.14 -7.11
C ARG A 74 -1.87 -2.88 -7.77
N GLN A 75 -1.23 -1.73 -7.52
CA GLN A 75 -1.56 -0.47 -8.17
C GLN A 75 -1.36 -0.55 -9.70
N SER A 76 -0.22 -1.10 -10.12
CA SER A 76 0.11 -1.27 -11.55
C SER A 76 -0.86 -2.23 -12.25
N TRP A 77 -1.27 -3.30 -11.57
CA TRP A 77 -2.29 -4.21 -12.11
C TRP A 77 -3.66 -3.53 -12.25
N ALA A 78 -4.07 -2.72 -11.27
CA ALA A 78 -5.32 -1.95 -11.36
C ALA A 78 -5.30 -0.97 -12.55
N PHE A 79 -4.19 -0.24 -12.76
CA PHE A 79 -4.02 0.61 -13.94
C PHE A 79 -4.01 -0.17 -15.25
N SER A 80 -3.46 -1.38 -15.25
CA SER A 80 -3.48 -2.27 -16.41
C SER A 80 -4.90 -2.76 -16.74
N ARG A 81 -5.77 -2.93 -15.75
CA ARG A 81 -7.19 -3.29 -15.96
C ARG A 81 -7.93 -2.15 -16.65
N ASP A 82 -7.60 -0.91 -16.29
CA ASP A 82 -8.22 0.30 -16.83
C ASP A 82 -7.59 0.73 -18.18
N GLY A 83 -6.68 -0.08 -18.74
CA GLY A 83 -6.06 0.14 -20.06
C GLY A 83 -5.02 1.26 -20.10
N ALA A 84 -4.61 1.82 -18.96
CA ALA A 84 -3.78 3.02 -18.87
C ALA A 84 -2.28 2.79 -19.17
N LEU A 85 -1.81 1.54 -19.19
CA LEU A 85 -0.40 1.20 -19.42
C LEU A 85 -0.12 0.80 -20.88
N PRO A 86 1.00 1.22 -21.48
CA PRO A 86 1.48 0.63 -22.72
C PRO A 86 1.72 -0.87 -22.48
N PHE A 87 1.15 -1.74 -23.33
CA PHE A 87 1.09 -3.20 -23.15
C PHE A 87 0.19 -3.70 -22.00
N SER A 88 -0.91 -3.00 -21.70
CA SER A 88 -1.93 -3.40 -20.71
C SER A 88 -2.44 -4.85 -20.85
N SER A 89 -2.50 -5.39 -22.07
CA SER A 89 -2.88 -6.80 -22.33
C SER A 89 -1.90 -7.83 -21.73
N PHE A 90 -0.62 -7.47 -21.60
CA PHE A 90 0.41 -8.34 -21.04
C PHE A 90 0.41 -8.31 -19.50
N PHE A 91 0.25 -7.13 -18.91
CA PHE A 91 0.28 -6.89 -17.47
C PHE A 91 -1.04 -7.22 -16.74
N ARG A 92 -2.17 -7.24 -17.47
CA ARG A 92 -3.49 -7.59 -16.90
C ARG A 92 -3.62 -9.05 -16.48
N ARG A 93 -2.80 -9.97 -17.03
CA ARG A 93 -2.90 -11.41 -16.74
C ARG A 93 -2.44 -11.72 -15.31
N VAL A 94 -3.36 -12.23 -14.49
CA VAL A 94 -3.10 -12.73 -13.14
C VAL A 94 -2.81 -14.23 -13.21
N SER A 95 -1.90 -14.72 -12.36
CA SER A 95 -1.65 -16.16 -12.25
C SER A 95 -2.77 -16.84 -11.44
N PRO A 96 -3.40 -17.92 -11.93
CA PRO A 96 -4.53 -18.57 -11.26
C PRO A 96 -4.14 -19.35 -9.99
N ARG A 97 -2.86 -19.68 -9.79
CA ARG A 97 -2.39 -20.44 -8.62
C ARG A 97 -2.09 -19.58 -7.40
N LEU A 98 -1.58 -18.37 -7.61
CA LEU A 98 -1.15 -17.49 -6.53
C LEU A 98 -2.01 -16.22 -6.40
N PHE A 99 -2.98 -15.99 -7.31
CA PHE A 99 -3.80 -14.77 -7.38
C PHE A 99 -3.00 -13.45 -7.37
N ILE A 100 -1.70 -13.53 -7.69
CA ILE A 100 -0.77 -12.40 -7.72
C ILE A 100 -0.41 -12.09 -9.18
N PRO A 101 -0.38 -10.80 -9.58
CA PRO A 101 0.02 -10.38 -10.92
C PRO A 101 1.56 -10.42 -11.08
N ILE A 102 2.13 -11.62 -11.21
CA ILE A 102 3.59 -11.86 -11.30
C ILE A 102 4.23 -11.02 -12.42
N ARG A 103 3.56 -10.86 -13.56
CA ARG A 103 4.07 -10.07 -14.69
C ARG A 103 4.20 -8.57 -14.36
N ALA A 104 3.24 -8.03 -13.60
CA ALA A 104 3.30 -6.65 -13.11
C ALA A 104 4.43 -6.47 -12.10
N VAL A 105 4.66 -7.46 -11.23
CA VAL A 105 5.80 -7.45 -10.29
C VAL A 105 7.12 -7.38 -11.05
N TRP A 106 7.36 -8.25 -12.03
CA TRP A 106 8.59 -8.22 -12.83
C TRP A 106 8.77 -6.91 -13.60
N GLY A 107 7.69 -6.33 -14.13
CA GLY A 107 7.75 -4.99 -14.73
C GLY A 107 8.21 -3.92 -13.74
N CYS A 108 7.67 -3.92 -12.52
CA CYS A 108 8.07 -2.98 -11.47
C CYS A 108 9.53 -3.21 -11.04
N VAL A 109 9.96 -4.47 -10.90
CA VAL A 109 11.35 -4.82 -10.57
C VAL A 109 12.31 -4.37 -11.65
N LEU A 110 12.00 -4.59 -12.93
CA LEU A 110 12.87 -4.16 -14.03
C LEU A 110 13.05 -2.64 -14.04
N VAL A 111 11.96 -1.87 -13.89
CA VAL A 111 12.05 -0.41 -13.81
C VAL A 111 12.86 0.02 -12.59
N ALA A 112 12.65 -0.59 -11.42
CA ALA A 112 13.42 -0.31 -10.22
C ALA A 112 14.91 -0.65 -10.39
N CYS A 113 15.25 -1.75 -11.05
CA CYS A 113 16.64 -2.13 -11.35
C CYS A 113 17.31 -1.14 -12.29
N VAL A 114 16.61 -0.67 -13.34
CA VAL A 114 17.15 0.35 -14.26
C VAL A 114 17.43 1.67 -13.53
N LEU A 115 16.49 2.13 -12.71
CA LEU A 115 16.67 3.34 -11.89
C LEU A 115 17.78 3.16 -10.85
N GLY A 116 17.85 1.99 -10.21
CA GLY A 116 18.91 1.67 -9.24
C GLY A 116 20.29 1.64 -9.88
N LEU A 117 20.42 1.08 -11.08
CA LEU A 117 21.66 1.07 -11.83
C LEU A 117 22.09 2.48 -12.25
N LEU A 118 21.12 3.32 -12.63
CA LEU A 118 21.37 4.73 -12.94
C LEU A 118 21.92 5.51 -11.74
N CYS A 119 21.37 5.27 -10.54
CA CYS A 119 21.89 5.85 -9.29
C CYS A 119 23.34 5.44 -8.99
N LEU A 120 23.75 4.24 -9.40
CA LEU A 120 25.10 3.71 -9.14
C LEU A 120 26.17 4.37 -10.01
N ILE A 121 25.80 4.81 -11.22
CA ILE A 121 26.73 5.39 -12.20
C ILE A 121 27.06 6.84 -11.85
N ALA A 122 26.06 7.63 -11.44
CA ALA A 122 26.21 9.08 -11.26
C ALA A 122 25.58 9.56 -9.93
N PRO A 123 26.37 10.14 -9.01
CA PRO A 123 25.84 10.75 -7.78
C PRO A 123 24.81 11.86 -8.06
N ALA A 124 24.99 12.61 -9.14
CA ALA A 124 24.03 13.61 -9.59
C ALA A 124 22.66 12.99 -9.93
N ALA A 125 22.64 11.82 -10.57
CA ALA A 125 21.40 11.12 -10.90
C ALA A 125 20.66 10.64 -9.64
N ALA A 126 21.39 10.15 -8.64
CA ALA A 126 20.80 9.77 -7.36
C ALA A 126 20.11 10.97 -6.68
N SER A 127 20.79 12.12 -6.60
CA SER A 127 20.21 13.34 -6.00
C SER A 127 18.98 13.84 -6.76
N ALA A 128 19.00 13.80 -8.09
CA ALA A 128 17.86 14.16 -8.93
C ALA A 128 16.66 13.22 -8.72
N LEU A 129 16.91 11.91 -8.60
CA LEU A 129 15.86 10.91 -8.36
C LEU A 129 15.21 11.08 -6.98
N PHE A 130 15.97 11.40 -5.94
CA PHE A 130 15.39 11.70 -4.63
C PHE A 130 14.49 12.94 -4.68
N SER A 131 14.94 14.02 -5.34
CA SER A 131 14.12 15.21 -5.52
C SER A 131 12.86 14.92 -6.34
N LEU A 132 12.98 14.13 -7.40
CA LEU A 132 11.85 13.73 -8.24
C LEU A 132 10.84 12.88 -7.45
N ALA A 133 11.29 11.95 -6.61
CA ALA A 133 10.40 11.12 -5.79
C ALA A 133 9.55 11.96 -4.83
N VAL A 134 10.15 12.98 -4.19
CA VAL A 134 9.43 13.91 -3.30
C VAL A 134 8.43 14.76 -4.09
N ALA A 135 8.85 15.30 -5.24
CA ALA A 135 7.97 16.07 -6.11
C ALA A 135 6.77 15.23 -6.60
N ALA A 136 7.02 13.99 -7.06
CA ALA A 136 5.99 13.07 -7.50
C ALA A 136 5.00 12.73 -6.37
N ASN A 137 5.48 12.52 -5.15
CA ASN A 137 4.61 12.28 -3.99
C ASN A 137 3.72 13.49 -3.69
N ASN A 138 4.26 14.71 -3.72
CA ASN A 138 3.48 15.92 -3.51
C ASN A 138 2.39 16.10 -4.59
N VAL A 139 2.72 15.78 -5.85
CA VAL A 139 1.74 15.79 -6.94
C VAL A 139 0.68 14.70 -6.74
N ALA A 140 1.06 13.50 -6.29
CA ALA A 140 0.13 12.41 -6.02
C ALA A 140 -0.89 12.78 -4.92
N TRP A 141 -0.46 13.44 -3.85
CA TRP A 141 -1.36 13.95 -2.81
C TRP A 141 -2.18 15.16 -3.26
N GLY A 142 -1.61 16.02 -4.12
CA GLY A 142 -2.31 17.16 -4.71
C GLY A 142 -3.40 16.76 -5.71
N THR A 143 -3.21 15.66 -6.45
CA THR A 143 -4.13 15.19 -7.50
C THR A 143 -5.58 15.02 -7.02
N PRO A 144 -5.90 14.29 -5.94
CA PRO A 144 -7.28 14.17 -5.46
C PRO A 144 -7.87 15.49 -4.98
N ILE A 145 -7.04 16.40 -4.44
CA ILE A 145 -7.46 17.73 -3.99
C ILE A 145 -7.84 18.58 -5.21
N LEU A 146 -6.99 18.63 -6.23
CA LEU A 146 -7.25 19.34 -7.49
C LEU A 146 -8.47 18.77 -8.21
N CYS A 147 -8.58 17.43 -8.30
CA CYS A 147 -9.74 16.76 -8.88
C CYS A 147 -11.03 17.12 -8.13
N ARG A 148 -10.98 17.21 -6.80
CA ARG A 148 -12.11 17.68 -5.99
C ARG A 148 -12.42 19.16 -6.21
N LEU A 149 -11.44 20.03 -6.41
CA LEU A 149 -11.69 21.45 -6.68
C LEU A 149 -12.31 21.68 -8.06
N ILE A 150 -11.86 20.94 -9.09
CA ILE A 150 -12.32 21.11 -10.47
C ILE A 150 -13.68 20.40 -10.71
N TRP A 151 -13.89 19.20 -10.15
CA TRP A 151 -15.13 18.41 -10.36
C TRP A 151 -16.11 18.42 -9.17
N GLY A 152 -15.72 18.98 -8.01
CA GLY A 152 -16.49 18.89 -6.77
C GLY A 152 -17.81 19.64 -6.75
N GLN A 153 -18.01 20.62 -7.64
CA GLN A 153 -19.29 21.33 -7.75
C GLN A 153 -20.37 20.46 -8.42
N LYS A 154 -20.01 19.49 -9.28
CA LYS A 154 -20.99 18.65 -10.02
C LYS A 154 -21.16 17.23 -9.44
N LYS A 155 -20.21 16.71 -8.65
CA LYS A 155 -20.20 15.31 -8.18
C LYS A 155 -20.78 15.06 -6.78
N VAL A 156 -21.12 16.10 -6.00
CA VAL A 156 -21.80 15.91 -4.70
C VAL A 156 -23.17 15.25 -4.87
N GLN A 157 -23.89 15.55 -5.97
CA GLN A 157 -25.12 14.85 -6.34
C GLN A 157 -24.89 13.40 -6.83
N ALA A 158 -23.77 13.12 -7.50
CA ALA A 158 -23.43 11.76 -7.96
C ALA A 158 -23.02 10.83 -6.81
N ARG A 159 -22.47 11.37 -5.71
CA ARG A 159 -22.11 10.58 -4.51
C ARG A 159 -23.34 10.03 -3.77
N ALA A 160 -24.48 10.71 -3.85
CA ALA A 160 -25.77 10.17 -3.41
C ALA A 160 -26.22 8.97 -4.27
N ASN A 161 -25.84 8.92 -5.55
CA ASN A 161 -26.13 7.83 -6.49
C ASN A 161 -25.09 6.69 -6.45
N ALA A 162 -23.93 6.87 -5.81
CA ALA A 162 -22.91 5.81 -5.69
C ALA A 162 -23.37 4.65 -4.77
N ARG A 163 -24.34 4.89 -3.86
CA ARG A 163 -25.07 3.82 -3.15
C ARG A 163 -25.82 2.86 -4.09
N LYS A 164 -26.01 3.24 -5.36
CA LYS A 164 -26.66 2.41 -6.39
C LYS A 164 -25.69 1.45 -7.09
N TRP A 165 -24.38 1.65 -6.93
CA TRP A 165 -23.30 0.90 -7.61
C TRP A 165 -22.39 0.14 -6.65
N PHE A 166 -22.41 0.48 -5.37
CA PHE A 166 -21.71 -0.26 -4.32
C PHE A 166 -22.75 -1.02 -3.50
N THR A 167 -23.28 -2.09 -4.08
CA THR A 167 -24.00 -3.11 -3.30
C THR A 167 -22.95 -3.74 -2.39
N GLY A 168 -23.13 -3.60 -1.08
CA GLY A 168 -22.25 -4.27 -0.12
C GLY A 168 -22.19 -5.79 -0.37
N PRO A 169 -21.28 -6.51 0.32
CA PRO A 169 -21.27 -7.97 0.26
C PRO A 169 -22.69 -8.48 0.52
N ARG A 170 -23.29 -9.18 -0.45
CA ARG A 170 -24.56 -9.88 -0.27
C ARG A 170 -24.26 -11.09 0.60
N ILE A 171 -24.34 -10.91 1.92
CA ILE A 171 -24.20 -12.02 2.85
C ILE A 171 -25.53 -12.77 2.77
N THR A 172 -25.54 -13.91 2.08
CA THR A 172 -26.69 -14.83 2.05
C THR A 172 -26.74 -15.58 3.37
N LEU A 173 -27.39 -14.99 4.38
CA LEU A 173 -27.69 -15.68 5.62
C LEU A 173 -28.93 -16.55 5.38
N SER A 174 -28.81 -17.86 5.58
CA SER A 174 -29.96 -18.76 5.63
C SER A 174 -30.76 -18.46 6.91
N GLU A 175 -32.10 -18.40 6.80
CA GLU A 175 -33.00 -18.17 7.95
C GLU A 175 -32.78 -19.18 9.09
N GLU A 176 -32.19 -20.34 8.79
CA GLU A 176 -31.87 -21.39 9.75
C GLU A 176 -30.86 -20.99 10.84
N ILE A 177 -30.08 -19.91 10.64
CA ILE A 177 -29.02 -19.46 11.57
C ILE A 177 -29.40 -18.15 12.32
N LEU A 178 -30.57 -17.58 12.06
CA LEU A 178 -30.96 -16.26 12.59
C LEU A 178 -32.00 -16.39 13.72
N THR A 179 -31.58 -16.04 14.94
CA THR A 179 -32.49 -15.85 16.08
C THR A 179 -33.45 -14.68 15.82
N GLU A 180 -34.69 -14.74 16.29
CA GLU A 180 -35.74 -13.74 15.98
C GLU A 180 -35.35 -12.28 16.32
N GLU A 181 -34.49 -12.06 17.32
CA GLU A 181 -33.95 -10.73 17.63
C GLU A 181 -33.09 -10.14 16.49
N GLN A 182 -32.35 -10.98 15.76
CA GLN A 182 -31.49 -10.54 14.66
C GLN A 182 -32.33 -10.21 13.41
N GLN A 183 -33.42 -10.95 13.16
CA GLN A 183 -34.36 -10.62 12.09
C GLN A 183 -35.06 -9.27 12.33
N ASN A 184 -35.41 -8.95 13.58
CA ASN A 184 -36.01 -7.66 13.91
C ASN A 184 -35.03 -6.49 13.74
N ALA A 185 -33.76 -6.65 14.16
CA ALA A 185 -32.73 -5.63 13.94
C ALA A 185 -32.45 -5.37 12.45
N ILE A 186 -32.44 -6.42 11.61
CA ILE A 186 -32.25 -6.30 10.15
C ILE A 186 -33.46 -5.61 9.48
N ARG A 187 -34.67 -5.81 10.02
CA ARG A 187 -35.89 -5.13 9.55
C ARG A 187 -35.87 -3.63 9.87
N GLU A 188 -35.33 -3.24 11.02
CA GLU A 188 -35.16 -1.83 11.40
C GLU A 188 -34.11 -1.11 10.52
N GLU A 189 -33.08 -1.81 10.05
CA GLU A 189 -32.09 -1.26 9.10
C GLU A 189 -32.57 -1.22 7.63
N GLY A 190 -33.76 -1.75 7.32
CA GLY A 190 -34.37 -1.68 5.98
C GLY A 190 -33.66 -2.52 4.90
N LEU A 191 -32.90 -3.54 5.30
CA LEU A 191 -32.24 -4.49 4.40
C LEU A 191 -33.25 -5.52 3.87
N GLN A 192 -33.25 -5.73 2.55
CA GLN A 192 -34.12 -6.71 1.89
C GLN A 192 -33.56 -8.12 2.08
N ILE A 193 -34.34 -9.00 2.72
CA ILE A 193 -34.04 -10.42 2.87
C ILE A 193 -34.56 -11.12 1.62
N GLU A 194 -33.66 -11.68 0.83
CA GLU A 194 -34.05 -12.48 -0.35
C GLU A 194 -33.95 -13.96 0.02
N SER A 195 -35.09 -14.62 0.17
CA SER A 195 -35.15 -16.05 0.47
C SER A 195 -34.87 -16.88 -0.78
N VAL A 196 -33.88 -17.76 -0.70
CA VAL A 196 -33.63 -18.77 -1.74
C VAL A 196 -34.69 -19.86 -1.58
N PRO A 197 -35.50 -20.18 -2.61
CA PRO A 197 -36.45 -21.27 -2.50
C PRO A 197 -35.69 -22.58 -2.29
N ALA A 198 -36.02 -23.30 -1.24
CA ALA A 198 -35.45 -24.60 -0.93
C ALA A 198 -35.76 -25.58 -2.08
N THR A 199 -34.77 -25.86 -2.93
CA THR A 199 -34.81 -27.04 -3.79
C THR A 199 -34.79 -28.27 -2.88
N PRO A 200 -35.71 -29.24 -3.02
CA PRO A 200 -35.81 -30.40 -2.14
C PRO A 200 -34.61 -31.38 -2.23
N GLU A 201 -33.55 -31.05 -2.97
CA GLU A 201 -32.35 -31.89 -3.14
C GLU A 201 -31.25 -31.67 -2.09
N SER A 202 -31.31 -30.63 -1.24
CA SER A 202 -30.20 -30.33 -0.31
C SER A 202 -30.37 -30.85 1.11
N VAL A 203 -31.48 -31.53 1.45
CA VAL A 203 -31.70 -32.09 2.81
C VAL A 203 -30.81 -33.32 3.08
N HIS A 204 -30.25 -33.96 2.05
CA HIS A 204 -29.39 -35.14 2.22
C HIS A 204 -27.89 -34.91 2.00
N ALA A 205 -27.45 -33.69 1.67
CA ALA A 205 -26.03 -33.38 1.48
C ALA A 205 -25.40 -32.68 2.70
N GLY A 206 -26.01 -32.84 3.88
CA GLY A 206 -25.41 -32.47 5.18
C GLY A 206 -24.38 -33.48 5.70
N ALA A 207 -23.65 -34.16 4.82
CA ALA A 207 -22.54 -35.01 5.18
C ALA A 207 -21.61 -35.19 3.97
N GLU A 208 -20.34 -34.88 4.16
CA GLU A 208 -19.21 -34.97 3.21
C GLU A 208 -19.04 -33.85 2.17
N LYS A 209 -17.77 -33.42 2.08
CA LYS A 209 -17.12 -32.59 1.05
C LYS A 209 -17.30 -31.07 1.25
N GLY A 210 -16.30 -30.31 1.69
CA GLY A 210 -14.88 -30.41 1.40
C GLY A 210 -14.56 -29.67 0.09
N ASP A 211 -14.10 -28.44 0.25
CA ASP A 211 -13.38 -27.63 -0.74
C ASP A 211 -14.19 -27.12 -1.96
N HIS A 212 -13.73 -26.00 -2.53
CA HIS A 212 -14.22 -25.25 -3.70
C HIS A 212 -15.16 -24.07 -3.45
N ILE A 213 -14.54 -22.93 -3.09
CA ILE A 213 -15.04 -21.60 -3.41
C ILE A 213 -14.77 -21.35 -4.90
N GLU A 214 -15.74 -21.65 -5.77
CA GLU A 214 -15.69 -21.23 -7.17
C GLU A 214 -16.13 -19.75 -7.27
N THR A 215 -15.15 -18.87 -7.39
CA THR A 215 -15.36 -17.45 -7.69
C THR A 215 -15.45 -17.28 -9.20
N LYS A 216 -16.68 -17.20 -9.74
CA LYS A 216 -16.91 -16.65 -11.08
C LYS A 216 -17.18 -15.15 -10.99
N ILE A 217 -16.54 -14.46 -11.92
CA ILE A 217 -16.30 -13.03 -12.08
C ILE A 217 -17.61 -12.30 -12.41
#